data_AF-A0A1Y3CBC7-F1
#
_entry.id   AF-A0A1Y3CBC7-F1
#
_cell.length_a   1.000
_cell.length_b   1.000
_cell.length_c   1.000
_cell.angle_alpha   90.00
_cell.angle_beta   90.00
_cell.angle_gamma   90.00
#
_symmetry.space_group_name_H-M   'P 1'
#
loop_
_entity.id
_entity.type
_entity.pdbx_description
1 polymer ?
#
loop_
_entity_poly.entity_id
_entity_poly.type
_entity_poly.pdbx_seq_one_letter_code
_entity_poly.pdbx_strand_id
1 'polypeptide(L)'
;MDYIEDFNGDLRSIAEVIGRDQALYLVSQCPRYKTEKRSGKGQLLLYVPKLKKLTLEHGLVRAVGYVDAQKLSTVFGGELLVLSHCTHMILEKRDEGIRTMMKSGFSIADLASYFNVTERIVLRIQNVEISKQQLSLQL
;
A
#
# COMPACT_ATOMS: atom_id res chain seq x y z
N MET A 1 -13.59 2.65 10.50
CA MET A 1 -12.53 2.62 11.53
C MET A 1 -11.52 1.62 11.03
N ASP A 2 -10.36 2.10 10.56
CA ASP A 2 -9.36 1.27 9.91
C ASP A 2 -8.66 0.41 10.97
N TYR A 3 -8.98 -0.88 11.04
CA TYR A 3 -8.39 -1.78 12.03
C TYR A 3 -6.91 -2.02 11.70
N ILE A 4 -6.04 -1.37 12.49
CA ILE A 4 -4.59 -1.60 12.51
C ILE A 4 -4.26 -3.01 13.06
N GLU A 5 -5.24 -3.68 13.67
CA GLU A 5 -5.11 -5.01 14.29
C GLU A 5 -4.64 -6.11 13.33
N ASP A 6 -4.86 -5.95 12.02
CA ASP A 6 -4.38 -6.87 11.00
C ASP A 6 -2.87 -6.76 10.75
N PHE A 7 -2.21 -5.72 11.26
CA PHE A 7 -0.77 -5.51 11.14
C PHE A 7 0.00 -6.04 12.35
N ASN A 8 1.22 -6.52 12.09
CA ASN A 8 2.13 -7.01 13.10
C ASN A 8 3.55 -6.43 12.91
N GLY A 9 4.29 -6.36 14.01
CA GLY A 9 5.68 -5.87 14.03
C GLY A 9 5.81 -4.44 13.53
N ASP A 10 6.90 -4.14 12.83
CA ASP A 10 7.23 -2.77 12.39
C ASP A 10 6.16 -2.13 11.49
N LEU A 11 5.40 -2.95 10.74
CA LEU A 11 4.30 -2.43 9.93
C LEU A 11 3.18 -1.85 10.79
N ARG A 12 2.89 -2.49 11.93
CA ARG A 12 1.91 -1.97 12.89
C ARG A 12 2.39 -0.66 13.47
N SER A 13 3.63 -0.60 13.93
CA SER A 13 4.25 0.61 14.49
C SER A 13 4.24 1.76 13.48
N ILE A 14 4.50 1.50 12.20
CA ILE A 14 4.38 2.51 11.14
C ILE A 14 2.94 2.99 10.99
N ALA A 15 1.97 2.07 10.94
CA ALA A 15 0.57 2.42 10.77
C ALA A 15 0.00 3.22 11.95
N GLU A 16 0.50 3.01 13.16
CA GLU A 16 0.16 3.83 14.33
C GLU A 16 0.65 5.29 14.19
N VAL A 17 1.69 5.54 13.36
CA VAL A 17 2.27 6.88 13.15
C VAL A 17 1.66 7.60 11.95
N ILE A 18 1.48 6.92 10.81
CA ILE A 18 1.04 7.54 9.55
C ILE A 18 -0.35 7.09 9.08
N GLY A 19 -0.99 6.20 9.83
CA GLY A 19 -2.27 5.60 9.46
C GLY A 19 -2.12 4.36 8.58
N ARG A 20 -3.18 3.55 8.57
CA ARG A 20 -3.20 2.24 7.91
C ARG A 20 -2.94 2.33 6.40
N ASP A 21 -3.63 3.22 5.71
CA ASP A 21 -3.58 3.32 4.26
C ASP A 21 -2.21 3.81 3.76
N GLN A 22 -1.62 4.81 4.44
CA GLN A 22 -0.27 5.28 4.11
C GLN A 22 0.80 4.22 4.41
N ALA A 23 0.63 3.42 5.46
CA ALA A 23 1.51 2.29 5.75
C ALA A 23 1.45 1.23 4.63
N LEU A 24 0.26 0.87 4.13
CA LEU A 24 0.13 -0.05 3.00
C LEU A 24 0.72 0.54 1.71
N TYR A 25 0.50 1.83 1.47
CA TYR A 25 1.07 2.51 0.32
C TYR A 25 2.60 2.46 0.37
N LEU A 26 3.21 2.81 1.50
CA LEU A 26 4.65 2.71 1.73
C LEU A 26 5.20 1.31 1.42
N VAL A 27 4.58 0.26 1.96
CA VAL A 27 4.97 -1.14 1.67
C VAL A 27 4.91 -1.45 0.17
N SER A 28 3.88 -0.94 -0.52
CA SER A 28 3.71 -1.16 -1.97
C SER A 28 4.81 -0.51 -2.82
N GLN A 29 5.43 0.57 -2.32
CA GLN A 29 6.50 1.30 -3.02
C GLN A 29 7.89 0.72 -2.75
N CYS A 30 8.07 -0.08 -1.68
CA CYS A 30 9.39 -0.57 -1.29
C CYS A 30 9.89 -1.69 -2.22
N PRO A 31 11.12 -1.60 -2.75
CA PRO A 31 11.73 -2.68 -3.49
C PRO A 31 12.04 -3.86 -2.57
N ARG A 32 12.00 -5.08 -3.12
CA ARG A 32 12.33 -6.28 -2.37
C ARG A 32 13.83 -6.50 -2.41
N TYR A 33 14.45 -6.62 -1.24
CA TYR A 33 15.85 -6.96 -1.12
C TYR A 33 16.03 -8.47 -1.18
N LYS A 34 16.72 -8.95 -2.21
CA LYS A 34 17.14 -10.34 -2.37
C LYS A 34 18.66 -10.40 -2.36
N THR A 35 19.24 -11.20 -1.46
CA THR A 35 20.66 -11.54 -1.54
C THR A 35 20.84 -12.74 -2.47
N GLU A 36 21.92 -12.77 -3.24
CA GLU A 36 22.19 -13.78 -4.27
C GLU A 36 22.12 -15.23 -3.75
N LYS A 37 22.44 -15.43 -2.47
CA LYS A 37 22.49 -16.75 -1.83
C LYS A 37 21.16 -17.19 -1.19
N ARG A 38 20.09 -16.39 -1.25
CA ARG A 38 18.85 -16.65 -0.50
C ARG A 38 17.70 -16.99 -1.45
N SER A 39 17.31 -18.26 -1.44
CA SER A 39 16.09 -18.74 -2.11
C SER A 39 14.86 -18.13 -1.43
N GLY A 40 13.99 -17.42 -2.16
CA GLY A 40 12.73 -16.90 -1.61
C GLY A 40 12.27 -15.54 -2.17
N LYS A 41 11.22 -14.97 -1.54
CA LYS A 41 10.58 -13.71 -1.97
C LYS A 41 11.42 -12.43 -1.68
N GLY A 42 12.49 -12.53 -0.89
CA GLY A 42 13.28 -11.38 -0.43
C GLY A 42 12.64 -10.69 0.78
N GLN A 43 13.40 -9.89 1.52
CA GLN A 43 12.89 -9.09 2.64
C GLN A 43 12.54 -7.67 2.17
N LEU A 44 11.52 -7.06 2.78
CA LEU A 44 11.23 -5.64 2.62
C LEU A 44 11.86 -4.92 3.80
N LEU A 45 12.89 -4.14 3.51
CA LEU A 45 13.63 -3.36 4.50
C LEU A 45 13.44 -1.88 4.19
N LEU A 46 13.13 -1.10 5.23
CA LEU A 46 12.98 0.34 5.14
C LEU A 46 13.94 1.00 6.11
N TYR A 47 14.95 1.67 5.58
CA TYR A 47 15.76 2.58 6.38
C TYR A 47 15.01 3.90 6.56
N VAL A 48 14.83 4.32 7.81
CA VAL A 48 14.26 5.62 8.14
C VAL A 48 15.40 6.59 8.47
N PRO A 49 15.59 7.67 7.70
CA PRO A 49 16.68 8.61 7.97
C PRO A 49 16.40 9.36 9.29
N LYS A 50 17.46 9.70 10.02
CA LYS A 50 17.35 10.67 11.12
C LYS A 50 16.79 11.98 10.59
N LEU A 51 15.97 12.68 11.37
CA LEU A 51 15.32 13.93 10.94
C LEU A 51 16.28 14.95 10.33
N LYS A 52 17.48 15.12 10.90
CA LYS A 52 18.53 16.01 10.36
C LYS A 52 19.06 15.65 8.96
N LYS A 53 18.79 14.44 8.48
CA LYS A 53 19.17 13.91 7.15
C LYS A 53 17.96 13.77 6.23
N LEU A 54 16.76 14.12 6.67
CA LEU A 54 15.55 14.04 5.86
C LEU A 54 15.49 15.22 4.89
N THR A 55 15.65 14.94 3.60
CA THR A 55 15.59 15.94 2.52
C THR A 55 14.35 15.72 1.67
N LEU A 56 13.90 16.76 0.96
CA LEU A 56 12.73 16.68 0.08
C LEU A 56 12.88 15.64 -1.05
N GLU A 57 14.12 15.40 -1.49
CA GLU A 57 14.41 14.45 -2.56
C GLU A 57 14.51 13.00 -2.08
N HIS A 58 14.50 12.77 -0.75
CA HIS A 58 14.69 11.46 -0.15
C HIS A 58 13.59 10.48 -0.58
N GLY A 59 13.95 9.21 -0.81
CA GLY A 59 13.00 8.18 -1.26
C GLY A 59 11.78 8.01 -0.35
N LEU A 60 11.97 8.11 0.96
CA LEU A 60 10.86 8.11 1.93
C LEU A 60 9.89 9.28 1.71
N VAL A 61 10.39 10.49 1.45
CA VAL A 61 9.55 11.66 1.15
C VAL A 61 8.81 11.47 -0.17
N ARG A 62 9.47 10.91 -1.19
CA ARG A 62 8.79 10.58 -2.46
C ARG A 62 7.69 9.53 -2.28
N ALA A 63 7.86 8.61 -1.33
CA ALA A 63 6.93 7.52 -1.09
C ALA A 63 5.71 7.89 -0.25
N VAL A 64 5.84 8.76 0.77
CA VAL A 64 4.70 9.10 1.67
C VAL A 64 4.45 10.59 1.83
N GLY A 65 5.19 11.43 1.11
CA GLY A 65 5.17 12.88 1.32
C GLY A 65 6.00 13.32 2.53
N TYR A 66 6.30 14.62 2.61
CA TYR A 66 7.21 15.15 3.62
C TYR A 66 6.63 15.04 5.05
N VAL A 67 5.34 15.31 5.22
CA VAL A 67 4.69 15.32 6.53
C VAL A 67 4.77 13.95 7.20
N ASP A 68 4.40 12.89 6.49
CA ASP A 68 4.44 11.54 7.05
C ASP A 68 5.87 11.01 7.16
N ALA A 69 6.75 11.35 6.22
CA ALA A 69 8.18 11.04 6.35
C ALA A 69 8.81 11.70 7.58
N GLN A 70 8.43 12.94 7.90
CA GLN A 70 8.89 13.66 9.09
C GLN A 70 8.43 12.96 10.39
N LYS A 71 7.17 12.54 10.46
CA LYS A 71 6.65 11.77 11.61
C LYS A 71 7.45 10.48 11.80
N LEU A 72 7.65 9.72 10.72
CA LEU A 72 8.45 8.49 10.77
C LEU A 72 9.89 8.74 11.21
N SER A 73 10.55 9.76 10.65
CA SER A 73 11.92 10.15 11.04
C SER A 73 12.04 10.64 12.47
N THR A 74 10.96 11.13 13.06
CA THR A 74 10.91 11.54 14.48
C THR A 74 10.86 10.33 15.39
N VAL A 75 10.08 9.29 15.03
CA VAL A 75 9.88 8.09 15.85
C VAL A 75 10.99 7.05 15.63
N PHE A 76 11.34 6.76 14.37
CA PHE A 76 12.22 5.65 13.97
C PHE A 76 13.56 6.12 13.38
N GLY A 77 13.94 7.38 13.61
CA GLY A 77 15.07 8.01 12.95
C GLY A 77 16.41 7.28 13.15
N GLY A 78 16.92 6.66 12.09
CA GLY A 78 18.17 5.90 12.09
C GLY A 78 17.98 4.39 12.17
N GLU A 79 16.74 3.91 12.24
CA GLU A 79 16.41 2.49 12.30
C GLU A 79 16.25 1.86 10.91
N LEU A 80 16.45 0.55 10.86
CA LEU A 80 16.17 -0.30 9.70
C LEU A 80 14.96 -1.18 10.05
N LEU A 81 13.80 -0.81 9.55
CA LEU A 81 12.54 -1.50 9.80
C LEU A 81 12.34 -2.67 8.82
N VAL A 82 11.73 -3.74 9.30
CA VAL A 82 11.40 -4.95 8.54
C VAL A 82 9.90 -4.99 8.28
N LEU A 83 9.49 -4.71 7.04
CA LEU A 83 8.08 -4.65 6.69
C LEU A 83 7.53 -6.05 6.40
N SER A 84 6.35 -6.34 6.96
CA SER A 84 5.63 -7.59 6.71
C SER A 84 5.10 -7.67 5.27
N HIS A 85 5.00 -8.88 4.74
CA HIS A 85 4.43 -9.11 3.42
C HIS A 85 2.90 -9.04 3.45
N CYS A 86 2.33 -7.86 3.20
CA CYS A 86 0.88 -7.64 3.22
C CYS A 86 0.24 -7.59 1.82
N THR A 87 0.72 -8.42 0.87
CA THR A 87 0.27 -8.40 -0.53
C THR A 87 -1.24 -8.51 -0.68
N HIS A 88 -1.90 -9.39 0.10
CA HIS A 88 -3.35 -9.55 0.04
C HIS A 88 -4.06 -8.23 0.39
N MET A 89 -3.66 -7.60 1.49
CA MET A 89 -4.26 -6.34 1.95
C MET A 89 -4.00 -5.19 0.97
N ILE A 90 -2.82 -5.14 0.35
CA ILE A 90 -2.50 -4.15 -0.68
C ILE A 90 -3.40 -4.34 -1.90
N LEU A 91 -3.58 -5.58 -2.37
CA LEU A 91 -4.45 -5.90 -3.50
C LEU A 91 -5.92 -5.59 -3.18
N GLU A 92 -6.37 -5.93 -1.97
CA GLU A 92 -7.72 -5.63 -1.51
C GLU A 92 -8.00 -4.13 -1.48
N LYS A 93 -7.07 -3.33 -0.95
CA LYS A 93 -7.20 -1.86 -0.92
C LYS A 93 -7.21 -1.25 -2.32
N ARG A 94 -6.37 -1.76 -3.23
CA ARG A 94 -6.39 -1.37 -4.64
C ARG A 94 -7.76 -1.69 -5.27
N ASP A 95 -8.25 -2.91 -5.08
CA ASP A 95 -9.52 -3.35 -5.65
C ASP A 95 -10.70 -2.56 -5.07
N GLU A 96 -10.66 -2.18 -3.79
CA GLU A 96 -11.59 -1.24 -3.18
C GLU A 96 -11.55 0.13 -3.86
N GLY A 97 -10.36 0.70 -4.06
CA GLY A 97 -10.19 1.96 -4.78
C GLY A 97 -10.77 1.92 -6.20
N ILE A 98 -10.52 0.81 -6.93
CA ILE A 98 -11.10 0.57 -8.25
C ILE A 98 -12.63 0.56 -8.18
N ARG A 99 -13.22 -0.17 -7.23
CA ARG A 99 -14.69 -0.22 -7.06
C ARG A 99 -15.28 1.16 -6.75
N THR A 100 -14.66 1.94 -5.88
CA THR A 100 -15.14 3.26 -5.48
C THR A 100 -15.10 4.25 -6.65
N MET A 101 -14.01 4.29 -7.40
CA MET A 101 -13.91 5.16 -8.58
C MET A 101 -14.83 4.68 -9.71
N MET A 102 -14.99 3.37 -9.90
CA MET A 102 -15.95 2.82 -10.86
C MET A 102 -17.38 3.26 -10.55
N LYS A 103 -17.79 3.25 -9.27
CA LYS A 103 -19.10 3.79 -8.82
C LYS A 103 -19.26 5.29 -9.07
N SER A 104 -18.14 6.00 -9.19
CA SER A 104 -18.12 7.44 -9.52
C SER A 104 -18.11 7.71 -11.02
N GLY A 105 -18.20 6.68 -11.87
CA GLY A 105 -18.35 6.80 -13.33
C GLY A 105 -17.05 6.80 -14.14
N PHE A 106 -15.90 6.49 -13.53
CA PHE A 106 -14.63 6.40 -14.26
C PHE A 106 -14.62 5.21 -15.24
N SER A 107 -14.00 5.41 -16.40
CA SER A 107 -13.90 4.36 -17.42
C SER A 107 -12.90 3.27 -17.03
N ILE A 108 -13.02 2.09 -17.65
CA ILE A 108 -12.10 0.96 -17.43
C ILE A 108 -10.66 1.37 -17.77
N ALA A 109 -10.46 2.11 -18.85
CA ALA A 109 -9.15 2.58 -19.31
C ALA A 109 -8.53 3.57 -18.30
N ASP A 110 -9.31 4.52 -17.79
CA ASP A 110 -8.84 5.49 -16.79
C ASP A 110 -8.41 4.78 -15.50
N LEU A 111 -9.21 3.81 -15.04
CA LEU A 111 -8.89 3.02 -13.85
C LEU A 111 -7.63 2.17 -14.05
N ALA A 112 -7.50 1.52 -15.22
CA ALA A 112 -6.33 0.73 -15.55
C ALA A 112 -5.05 1.57 -15.53
N SER A 113 -5.10 2.76 -16.15
CA SER A 113 -4.00 3.72 -16.16
C SER A 113 -3.66 4.22 -14.75
N TYR A 114 -4.67 4.70 -14.00
CA TYR A 114 -4.48 5.29 -12.68
C TYR A 114 -3.89 4.31 -11.66
N PHE A 115 -4.40 3.07 -11.63
CA PHE A 115 -3.91 2.04 -10.71
C PHE A 115 -2.71 1.25 -11.26
N ASN A 116 -2.23 1.58 -12.47
CA ASN A 116 -1.15 0.88 -13.16
C ASN A 116 -1.39 -0.65 -13.24
N VAL A 117 -2.59 -1.02 -13.72
CA VAL A 117 -3.02 -2.41 -13.91
C VAL A 117 -3.51 -2.61 -15.33
N THR A 118 -3.70 -3.87 -15.74
CA THR A 118 -4.33 -4.16 -17.03
C THR A 118 -5.85 -3.97 -16.94
N GLU A 119 -6.49 -3.58 -18.04
CA GLU A 119 -7.95 -3.50 -18.13
C GLU A 119 -8.64 -4.82 -17.74
N ARG A 120 -7.98 -5.96 -18.01
CA ARG A 120 -8.45 -7.29 -17.58
C ARG A 120 -8.66 -7.40 -16.07
N ILE A 121 -7.81 -6.77 -15.27
CA ILE A 121 -7.96 -6.76 -13.80
C ILE A 121 -9.19 -5.95 -13.41
N VAL A 122 -9.39 -4.78 -14.02
CA VAL A 122 -10.54 -3.91 -13.77
C VAL A 122 -11.84 -4.60 -14.17
N LEU A 123 -11.90 -5.22 -15.36
CA LEU A 123 -13.04 -6.02 -15.84
C LEU A 123 -13.37 -7.18 -14.89
N ARG A 124 -12.35 -7.89 -14.39
CA ARG A 124 -12.57 -8.97 -13.41
C ARG A 124 -13.26 -8.43 -12.15
N ILE A 125 -12.80 -7.29 -11.63
CA ILE A 125 -13.39 -6.66 -10.43
C ILE A 125 -14.84 -6.21 -10.71
N GLN A 126 -15.09 -5.61 -11.87
CA GLN A 126 -16.43 -5.20 -12.30
C GLN A 126 -17.39 -6.39 -12.36
N ASN A 127 -17.00 -7.48 -13.00
CA ASN A 127 -17.82 -8.68 -13.14
C ASN A 127 -18.19 -9.28 -11.79
N VAL A 128 -17.23 -9.31 -10.84
CA VAL A 128 -17.49 -9.76 -9.47
C VAL A 128 -18.54 -8.88 -8.77
N GLU A 129 -18.49 -7.56 -8.97
CA GLU A 129 -19.47 -6.63 -8.37
C GLU A 129 -20.87 -6.81 -8.99
N ILE A 130 -20.95 -6.94 -10.32
CA ILE A 130 -22.22 -7.20 -11.03
C ILE A 130 -22.86 -8.50 -10.53
N SER A 131 -22.08 -9.58 -10.41
CA SER A 131 -22.60 -10.86 -9.90
C SER A 131 -23.10 -10.74 -8.46
N LYS A 132 -22.41 -9.99 -7.59
CA LYS A 132 -22.86 -9.74 -6.21
C LYS A 132 -24.17 -8.95 -6.17
N GLN A 133 -24.32 -7.93 -7.02
CA GLN A 133 -25.56 -7.13 -7.10
C GLN A 133 -26.73 -7.99 -7.58
N GLN A 134 -26.53 -8.84 -8.58
CA GLN A 134 -27.56 -9.78 -9.06
C GLN A 134 -28.02 -10.74 -7.97
N LEU A 135 -27.07 -11.33 -7.21
CA LEU A 135 -27.38 -12.20 -6.07
C LEU A 135 -28.17 -11.48 -4.98
N SER A 136 -27.83 -10.22 -4.68
CA SER A 136 -28.54 -9.43 -3.65
C SER A 136 -29.97 -9.04 -4.02
N LEU A 137 -30.31 -9.04 -5.31
CA LEU A 137 -31.65 -8.73 -5.82
C LEU A 137 -32.57 -9.97 -5.90
N GLN A 138 -32.01 -11.17 -5.69
CA GLN A 138 -32.74 -12.45 -5.73
C GLN A 138 -33.15 -12.97 -4.35
N LEU A 139 -32.80 -12.24 -3.27
CA LEU A 139 -33.13 -12.51 -1.88
C LEU A 139 -34.09 -11.45 -1.34
#